data_AF-A0A8T4DWG7-F1
#
_entry.id   AF-A0A8T4DWG7-F1
#
_cell.length_a   1.000
_cell.length_b   1.000
_cell.length_c   1.000
_cell.angle_alpha   90.00
_cell.angle_beta   90.00
_cell.angle_gamma   90.00
#
_symmetry.space_group_name_H-M   'P 1'
#
loop_
_entity.id
_entity.type
_entity.pdbx_description
1 polymer ?
#
loop_
_entity_poly.entity_id
_entity_poly.type
_entity_poly.pdbx_seq_one_letter_code
_entity_poly.pdbx_strand_id
1 'polypeptide(L)'
;MSLIRYLSDKQIIEINNVSLGITKEQNTFHLVQPDDLRFTMRFVEQHFEENVVRKALAYCIAIITLHPFQNGNHRTSLLAAEEFLRQNHYRSSATDTEDLDLQKRRIIYEQDHDLEREFFRVTNIEDETQRIEELQIIMKSEYGQMIEQWLTKHFTQHKS
;
A
#
# COMPACT_ATOMS: atom_id res chain seq x y z
N MET A 1 -15.59 -19.88 -5.92
CA MET A 1 -14.61 -18.93 -5.37
C MET A 1 -14.75 -17.62 -6.14
N SER A 2 -14.91 -16.49 -5.46
CA SER A 2 -14.96 -15.19 -6.14
C SER A 2 -13.55 -14.82 -6.61
N LEU A 3 -13.42 -14.40 -7.87
CA LEU A 3 -12.15 -13.94 -8.43
C LEU A 3 -11.65 -12.69 -7.67
N ILE A 4 -10.42 -12.73 -7.14
CA ILE A 4 -9.77 -11.55 -6.54
C ILE A 4 -9.51 -10.52 -7.63
N ARG A 5 -9.91 -9.27 -7.38
CA ARG A 5 -9.71 -8.13 -8.30
C ARG A 5 -8.49 -7.33 -7.85
N TYR A 6 -7.42 -7.42 -8.62
CA TYR A 6 -6.17 -6.70 -8.37
C TYR A 6 -6.20 -5.28 -8.95
N LEU A 7 -5.41 -4.38 -8.37
CA LEU A 7 -5.20 -3.04 -8.92
C LEU A 7 -4.19 -3.09 -10.07
N SER A 8 -4.54 -2.46 -11.18
CA SER A 8 -3.60 -2.15 -12.26
C SER A 8 -2.67 -1.00 -11.89
N ASP A 9 -1.53 -0.91 -12.57
CA ASP A 9 -0.60 0.22 -12.52
C ASP A 9 -1.32 1.56 -12.74
N LYS A 10 -2.20 1.63 -13.74
CA LYS A 10 -3.02 2.82 -14.04
C LYS A 10 -3.91 3.23 -12.88
N GLN A 11 -4.51 2.26 -12.18
CA GLN A 11 -5.34 2.57 -11.01
C GLN A 11 -4.50 3.12 -9.86
N ILE A 12 -3.33 2.55 -9.59
CA ILE A 12 -2.44 3.05 -8.52
C ILE A 12 -1.92 4.46 -8.86
N ILE A 13 -1.57 4.71 -10.12
CA ILE A 13 -1.18 6.04 -10.61
C ILE A 13 -2.34 7.03 -10.45
N GLU A 14 -3.57 6.65 -10.80
CA GLU A 14 -4.74 7.52 -10.64
C GLU A 14 -5.02 7.82 -9.15
N ILE A 15 -4.88 6.83 -8.27
CA ILE A 15 -4.99 7.03 -6.82
C ILE A 15 -3.96 8.06 -6.34
N ASN A 16 -2.70 7.96 -6.80
CA ASN A 16 -1.67 8.94 -6.46
C ASN A 16 -2.07 10.35 -6.93
N ASN A 17 -2.49 10.49 -8.20
CA ASN A 17 -2.91 11.78 -8.77
C ASN A 17 -4.06 12.42 -7.98
N VAL A 18 -5.10 11.64 -7.68
CA VAL A 18 -6.25 12.10 -6.89
C VAL A 18 -5.82 12.49 -5.48
N SER A 19 -4.94 11.71 -4.84
CA SER A 19 -4.43 12.02 -3.49
C SER A 19 -3.66 13.35 -3.43
N LEU A 20 -3.09 13.79 -4.55
CA LEU A 20 -2.36 15.04 -4.69
C LEU A 20 -3.25 16.20 -5.18
N GLY A 21 -4.54 15.96 -5.46
CA GLY A 21 -5.45 16.98 -6.00
C GLY A 21 -5.15 17.36 -7.46
N ILE A 22 -4.44 16.49 -8.20
CA ILE A 22 -4.10 16.74 -9.60
C ILE A 22 -5.28 16.34 -10.48
N THR A 23 -5.77 17.28 -11.28
CA THR A 23 -6.79 17.03 -12.32
C THR A 23 -6.13 17.08 -13.70
N LYS A 24 -6.68 16.32 -14.66
CA LYS A 24 -6.11 15.84 -15.94
C LYS A 24 -5.40 16.84 -16.87
N GLU A 25 -5.33 18.13 -16.55
CA GLU A 25 -4.76 19.16 -17.44
C GLU A 25 -3.27 19.45 -17.22
N GLN A 26 -2.65 19.02 -16.13
CA GLN A 26 -1.21 19.24 -15.90
C GLN A 26 -0.41 17.95 -16.06
N ASN A 27 0.17 17.82 -17.25
CA ASN A 27 1.13 16.80 -17.64
C ASN A 27 2.26 16.61 -16.62
N THR A 28 2.74 15.36 -16.57
CA THR A 28 4.03 14.89 -16.02
C THR A 28 4.26 15.09 -14.53
N PHE A 29 3.74 14.20 -13.69
CA PHE A 29 4.31 13.93 -12.36
C PHE A 29 4.54 12.43 -12.13
N HIS A 30 5.59 12.17 -11.36
CA HIS A 30 6.63 11.24 -11.74
C HIS A 30 6.46 9.88 -11.06
N LEU A 31 5.93 8.91 -11.80
CA LEU A 31 6.34 7.53 -11.60
C LEU A 31 7.86 7.51 -11.84
N VAL A 32 8.64 7.48 -10.75
CA VAL A 32 10.10 7.50 -10.80
C VAL A 32 10.61 6.07 -10.97
N GLN A 33 9.92 5.11 -10.38
CA GLN A 33 10.30 3.69 -10.40
C GLN A 33 9.16 2.83 -10.97
N PRO A 34 8.99 2.78 -12.30
CA PRO A 34 7.96 1.95 -12.94
C PRO A 34 8.14 0.45 -12.65
N ASP A 35 9.39 0.00 -12.50
CA ASP A 35 9.67 -1.41 -12.21
C ASP A 35 9.32 -1.78 -10.77
N ASP A 36 9.46 -0.85 -9.82
CA ASP A 36 9.02 -1.06 -8.43
C ASP A 36 7.50 -1.13 -8.30
N LEU A 37 6.78 -0.33 -9.08
CA LEU A 37 5.31 -0.43 -9.15
C LEU A 37 4.87 -1.77 -9.75
N ARG A 38 5.55 -2.25 -10.80
CA ARG A 38 5.29 -3.58 -11.38
C ARG A 38 5.66 -4.70 -10.42
N PHE A 39 6.76 -4.57 -9.70
CA PHE A 39 7.16 -5.52 -8.67
C PHE A 39 6.12 -5.58 -7.55
N THR A 40 5.60 -4.43 -7.11
CA THR A 40 4.50 -4.36 -6.13
C THR A 40 3.31 -5.21 -6.58
N MET A 41 2.86 -5.08 -7.83
CA MET A 41 1.76 -5.88 -8.35
C MET A 41 2.06 -7.37 -8.31
N ARG A 42 3.23 -7.80 -8.80
CA ARG A 42 3.63 -9.22 -8.77
C ARG A 42 3.71 -9.76 -7.35
N PHE A 43 4.30 -9.00 -6.43
CA PHE A 43 4.41 -9.36 -5.02
C PHE A 43 3.03 -9.64 -4.43
N VAL A 44 2.05 -8.74 -4.64
CA VAL A 44 0.68 -8.93 -4.13
C VAL A 44 -0.04 -10.09 -4.81
N GLU A 45 0.11 -10.26 -6.12
CA GLU A 45 -0.56 -11.32 -6.88
C GLU A 45 -0.07 -12.71 -6.47
N GLN A 46 1.24 -12.89 -6.32
CA GLN A 46 1.88 -14.19 -6.13
C GLN A 46 1.95 -14.64 -4.66
N HIS A 47 1.77 -13.73 -3.71
CA HIS A 47 1.91 -14.02 -2.27
C HIS A 47 0.56 -13.90 -1.55
N PHE A 48 0.50 -14.48 -0.34
CA PHE A 48 -0.65 -14.38 0.59
C PHE A 48 -1.93 -15.13 0.18
N GLU A 49 -1.84 -16.11 -0.72
CA GLU A 49 -2.94 -17.00 -1.13
C GLU A 49 -4.27 -16.25 -1.35
N GLU A 50 -5.37 -16.67 -0.75
CA GLU A 50 -6.67 -15.99 -0.85
C GLU A 50 -6.91 -14.94 0.26
N ASN A 51 -5.89 -14.60 1.06
CA ASN A 51 -6.05 -13.64 2.16
C ASN A 51 -6.05 -12.19 1.63
N VAL A 52 -7.25 -11.69 1.35
CA VAL A 52 -7.49 -10.35 0.80
C VAL A 52 -6.95 -9.24 1.73
N VAL A 53 -7.07 -9.35 3.06
CA VAL A 53 -6.55 -8.33 3.97
C VAL A 53 -5.02 -8.29 3.96
N ARG A 54 -4.36 -9.45 3.91
CA ARG A 54 -2.90 -9.52 3.76
C ARG A 54 -2.42 -8.94 2.43
N LYS A 55 -3.16 -9.17 1.34
CA LYS A 55 -2.87 -8.54 0.03
C LYS A 55 -3.05 -7.02 0.07
N ALA A 56 -4.05 -6.51 0.79
CA ALA A 56 -4.21 -5.08 1.02
C ALA A 56 -3.03 -4.48 1.81
N LEU A 57 -2.61 -5.14 2.90
CA LEU A 57 -1.41 -4.77 3.65
C LEU A 57 -0.17 -4.76 2.74
N ALA A 58 -0.03 -5.77 1.88
CA ALA A 58 1.08 -5.87 0.94
C ALA A 58 1.13 -4.70 -0.05
N TYR A 59 0.00 -4.22 -0.57
CA TYR A 59 -0.04 -2.96 -1.34
C TYR A 59 0.46 -1.79 -0.50
N CYS A 60 -0.02 -1.65 0.74
CA CYS A 60 0.39 -0.55 1.61
C CYS A 60 1.90 -0.57 1.88
N ILE A 61 2.44 -1.72 2.29
CA ILE A 61 3.87 -1.85 2.63
C ILE A 61 4.74 -1.71 1.38
N ALA A 62 4.42 -2.38 0.27
CA ALA A 62 5.26 -2.31 -0.94
C ALA A 62 5.30 -0.89 -1.53
N ILE A 63 4.17 -0.20 -1.64
CA ILE A 63 4.14 1.17 -2.18
C ILE A 63 4.90 2.13 -1.28
N ILE A 64 4.72 2.05 0.04
CA ILE A 64 5.43 2.96 0.94
C ILE A 64 6.91 2.64 1.03
N THR A 65 7.32 1.36 0.99
CA THR A 65 8.72 0.99 1.08
C THR A 65 9.47 1.25 -0.23
N LEU A 66 8.84 1.04 -1.38
CA LEU A 66 9.53 1.15 -2.67
C LEU A 66 9.48 2.56 -3.27
N HIS A 67 8.69 3.47 -2.69
CA HIS A 67 8.57 4.87 -3.14
C HIS A 67 8.46 5.03 -4.68
N PRO A 68 7.52 4.35 -5.37
CA PRO A 68 7.47 4.39 -6.83
C PRO A 68 7.15 5.78 -7.40
N PHE A 69 6.58 6.66 -6.59
CA PHE A 69 6.25 8.04 -6.97
C PHE A 69 7.24 9.04 -6.36
N GLN A 70 7.47 10.17 -7.02
CA GLN A 70 8.26 11.25 -6.43
C GLN A 70 7.60 11.83 -5.17
N ASN A 71 6.26 11.89 -5.13
CA ASN A 71 5.49 12.44 -4.03
C ASN A 71 4.24 11.62 -3.75
N GLY A 72 3.74 11.70 -2.52
CA GLY A 72 2.44 11.12 -2.15
C GLY A 72 2.45 9.62 -1.85
N ASN A 73 3.61 8.96 -1.74
CA ASN A 73 3.70 7.53 -1.43
C ASN A 73 2.92 7.15 -0.16
N HIS A 74 3.08 7.90 0.95
CA HIS A 74 2.40 7.63 2.22
C HIS A 74 0.87 7.60 2.11
N ARG A 75 0.31 8.58 1.36
CA ARG A 75 -1.14 8.66 1.11
C ARG A 75 -1.58 7.57 0.14
N THR A 76 -0.85 7.41 -0.95
CA THR A 76 -1.15 6.44 -2.02
C THR A 76 -1.14 5.02 -1.50
N SER A 77 -0.22 4.68 -0.60
CA SER A 77 -0.06 3.33 -0.10
C SER A 77 -1.28 2.85 0.69
N LEU A 78 -1.83 3.69 1.58
CA LEU A 78 -3.05 3.36 2.31
C LEU A 78 -4.27 3.37 1.39
N LEU A 79 -4.41 4.38 0.54
CA LEU A 79 -5.54 4.48 -0.40
C LEU A 79 -5.58 3.29 -1.38
N ALA A 80 -4.42 2.79 -1.82
CA ALA A 80 -4.33 1.60 -2.65
C ALA A 80 -4.80 0.35 -1.90
N ALA A 81 -4.43 0.19 -0.63
CA ALA A 81 -4.91 -0.92 0.19
C ALA A 81 -6.44 -0.88 0.36
N GLU A 82 -7.00 0.27 0.66
CA GLU A 82 -8.44 0.47 0.84
C GLU A 82 -9.22 0.27 -0.47
N GLU A 83 -8.70 0.79 -1.58
CA GLU A 83 -9.30 0.63 -2.90
C GLU A 83 -9.27 -0.84 -3.35
N PHE A 84 -8.19 -1.56 -3.08
CA PHE A 84 -8.13 -3.01 -3.31
C PHE A 84 -9.20 -3.75 -2.49
N LEU A 85 -9.35 -3.44 -1.20
CA LEU A 85 -10.42 -4.01 -0.36
C LEU A 85 -11.81 -3.71 -0.94
N ARG A 86 -12.05 -2.46 -1.36
CA ARG A 86 -13.31 -2.03 -1.96
C ARG A 86 -13.64 -2.81 -3.25
N GLN A 87 -12.66 -3.04 -4.13
CA GLN A 87 -12.85 -3.84 -5.35
C GLN A 87 -13.15 -5.31 -5.05
N ASN A 88 -12.75 -5.80 -3.87
CA ASN A 88 -12.99 -7.16 -3.40
C ASN A 88 -14.18 -7.27 -2.41
N HIS A 89 -15.13 -6.33 -2.52
CA HIS A 89 -16.40 -6.33 -1.79
C HIS A 89 -16.29 -6.12 -0.27
N TYR A 90 -15.19 -5.53 0.19
CA TYR A 90 -15.11 -5.02 1.56
C TYR A 90 -15.66 -3.59 1.63
N ARG A 91 -16.24 -3.23 2.77
CA ARG A 91 -16.66 -1.85 3.07
C ARG A 91 -15.96 -1.35 4.31
N SER A 92 -15.46 -0.12 4.24
CA SER A 92 -14.95 0.58 5.41
C SER A 92 -16.09 0.97 6.34
N SER A 93 -15.91 0.76 7.63
CA SER A 93 -16.70 1.35 8.71
C SER A 93 -15.90 2.37 9.51
N ALA A 94 -14.69 2.74 9.06
CA ALA A 94 -13.91 3.78 9.70
C ALA A 94 -14.57 5.15 9.52
N THR A 95 -14.45 5.98 10.55
CA THR A 95 -14.80 7.40 10.48
C THR A 95 -13.60 8.23 10.01
N ASP A 96 -13.83 9.43 9.46
CA ASP A 96 -12.76 10.35 9.06
C ASP A 96 -11.75 10.62 10.19
N THR A 97 -12.21 10.59 11.45
CA THR A 97 -11.33 10.75 12.63
C THR A 97 -10.40 9.56 12.82
N GLU A 98 -10.89 8.34 12.62
CA GLU A 98 -10.09 7.11 12.75
C GLU A 98 -9.10 6.94 11.59
N ASP A 99 -9.49 7.33 10.38
CA ASP A 99 -8.58 7.40 9.23
C ASP A 99 -7.44 8.38 9.50
N LEU A 100 -7.78 9.59 9.98
CA LEU A 100 -6.80 10.62 10.32
C LEU A 100 -5.87 10.18 11.46
N ASP A 101 -6.39 9.47 12.46
CA ASP A 101 -5.59 8.91 13.55
C ASP A 101 -4.58 7.89 13.03
N LEU A 102 -4.99 6.96 12.17
CA LEU A 102 -4.07 6.00 11.55
C LEU A 102 -2.97 6.73 10.76
N GLN A 103 -3.33 7.70 9.93
CA GLN A 103 -2.35 8.45 9.13
C GLN A 103 -1.31 9.16 10.02
N LYS A 104 -1.74 9.78 11.12
CA LYS A 104 -0.83 10.41 12.09
C LYS A 104 0.09 9.38 12.74
N ARG A 105 -0.46 8.27 13.22
CA ARG A 105 0.32 7.20 13.86
C ARG A 105 1.35 6.61 12.91
N ARG A 106 1.01 6.41 11.63
CA ARG A 106 1.95 5.94 10.61
C ARG A 106 3.12 6.90 10.44
N ILE A 107 2.84 8.19 10.24
CA ILE A 107 3.88 9.22 10.04
C ILE A 107 4.79 9.33 11.28
N ILE A 108 4.21 9.35 12.49
CA ILE A 108 4.98 9.41 13.73
C ILE A 108 5.88 8.17 13.87
N TYR A 109 5.32 6.98 13.65
CA TYR A 109 6.09 5.75 13.75
C TYR A 109 7.24 5.70 12.75
N GLU A 110 6.98 6.09 11.50
CA GLU A 110 7.99 6.17 10.44
C GLU A 110 9.15 7.10 10.81
N GLN A 111 8.85 8.24 11.43
CA GLN A 111 9.83 9.22 11.89
C GLN A 111 10.62 8.72 13.11
N ASP A 112 9.94 8.20 14.12
CA ASP A 112 10.56 7.74 15.37
C ASP A 112 11.52 6.55 15.15
N HIS A 113 11.30 5.76 14.08
CA HIS A 113 12.08 4.57 13.75
C HIS A 113 12.96 4.72 12.51
N ASP A 114 13.09 5.94 11.94
CA ASP A 114 13.89 6.22 10.74
C ASP A 114 13.58 5.25 9.58
N LEU A 115 12.30 4.93 9.38
CA LEU A 115 11.89 3.91 8.41
C LEU A 115 12.21 4.31 6.97
N GLU A 116 12.36 5.60 6.67
CA GLU A 116 12.80 6.08 5.36
C GLU A 116 14.19 5.52 4.98
N ARG A 117 15.09 5.40 5.96
CA ARG A 117 16.40 4.76 5.74
C ARG A 117 16.27 3.28 5.42
N GLU A 118 15.39 2.57 6.13
CA GLU A 118 15.12 1.15 5.86
C GLU A 118 14.47 0.96 4.49
N PHE A 119 13.54 1.84 4.11
CA PHE A 119 12.92 1.82 2.79
C PHE A 119 13.94 2.05 1.67
N PHE A 120 14.85 2.99 1.85
CA PHE A 120 15.97 3.20 0.93
C PHE A 120 16.89 1.98 0.85
N ARG A 121 17.11 1.26 1.96
CA ARG A 121 17.89 0.00 1.91
C ARG A 121 17.20 -1.05 1.05
N VAL A 122 15.89 -1.25 1.22
CA VAL A 122 15.12 -2.27 0.48
C VAL A 122 15.03 -1.98 -1.01
N THR A 123 14.85 -0.71 -1.41
CA THR A 123 14.83 -0.31 -2.83
C THR A 123 16.12 -0.61 -3.58
N ASN A 124 17.26 -0.68 -2.89
CA ASN A 124 18.56 -0.99 -3.48
C ASN A 124 18.88 -2.50 -3.57
N ILE A 125 17.99 -3.38 -3.09
CA ILE A 125 18.20 -4.83 -3.17
C ILE A 125 17.89 -5.33 -4.57
N GLU A 126 18.88 -5.74 -5.35
CA GLU A 126 18.69 -6.24 -6.72
C GLU A 126 18.05 -7.63 -6.77
N ASP A 127 18.29 -8.47 -5.75
CA ASP A 127 17.72 -9.82 -5.69
C ASP A 127 16.23 -9.79 -5.32
N GLU A 128 15.39 -10.30 -6.23
CA GLU A 128 13.93 -10.27 -6.07
C GLU A 128 13.47 -11.08 -4.84
N THR A 129 14.13 -12.20 -4.54
CA THR A 129 13.77 -13.07 -3.41
C THR A 129 14.07 -12.37 -2.09
N GLN A 130 15.27 -11.80 -1.95
CA GLN A 130 15.66 -11.04 -0.78
C GLN A 130 14.76 -9.81 -0.57
N ARG A 131 14.40 -9.12 -1.65
CA ARG A 131 13.48 -7.98 -1.58
C ARG A 131 12.09 -8.39 -1.08
N ILE A 132 11.58 -9.54 -1.53
CA ILE A 132 10.33 -10.13 -1.02
C ILE A 132 10.44 -10.45 0.47
N GLU A 133 11.54 -11.06 0.91
CA GLU A 133 11.77 -11.40 2.32
C GLU A 133 11.74 -10.15 3.21
N GLU A 134 12.40 -9.08 2.80
CA GLU A 134 12.43 -7.81 3.54
C GLU A 134 11.05 -7.16 3.64
N LEU A 135 10.28 -7.14 2.56
CA LEU A 135 8.89 -6.66 2.62
C LEU A 135 8.04 -7.49 3.59
N GLN A 136 8.22 -8.81 3.60
CA GLN A 136 7.52 -9.68 4.55
C GLN A 136 7.96 -9.46 6.00
N ILE A 137 9.24 -9.12 6.24
CA ILE A 137 9.74 -8.72 7.56
C ILE A 137 9.04 -7.42 7.99
N ILE A 138 8.97 -6.41 7.12
CA ILE A 138 8.27 -5.15 7.41
C ILE A 138 6.78 -5.39 7.67
N MET A 139 6.11 -6.25 6.88
CA MET A 139 4.71 -6.63 7.13
C MET A 139 4.49 -7.31 8.50
N LYS A 140 5.51 -7.98 9.04
CA LYS A 140 5.46 -8.63 10.36
C LYS A 140 5.93 -7.72 11.50
N SER A 141 6.51 -6.56 11.20
CA SER A 141 6.90 -5.56 12.19
C SER A 141 5.69 -4.95 12.91
N GLU A 142 5.92 -4.24 14.00
CA GLU A 142 4.86 -3.50 14.70
C GLU A 142 4.14 -2.50 13.79
N TYR A 143 4.85 -1.84 12.86
CA TYR A 143 4.25 -0.97 11.84
C TYR A 143 3.27 -1.73 10.94
N GLY A 144 3.70 -2.88 10.41
CA GLY A 144 2.87 -3.73 9.57
C GLY A 144 1.65 -4.29 10.31
N GLN A 145 1.85 -4.77 11.54
CA GLN A 145 0.77 -5.29 12.39
C GLN A 145 -0.24 -4.21 12.76
N MET A 146 0.21 -2.99 13.05
CA MET A 146 -0.69 -1.85 13.31
C MET A 146 -1.63 -1.59 12.13
N ILE A 147 -1.10 -1.58 10.91
CA ILE A 147 -1.89 -1.37 9.69
C ILE A 147 -2.83 -2.56 9.45
N GLU A 148 -2.34 -3.79 9.58
CA GLU A 148 -3.15 -5.01 9.40
C GLU A 148 -4.34 -5.06 10.38
N GLN A 149 -4.09 -4.74 11.65
CA GLN A 149 -5.11 -4.68 12.68
C GLN A 149 -6.16 -3.63 12.34
N TRP A 150 -5.73 -2.46 11.86
CA TRP A 150 -6.64 -1.41 11.44
C TRP A 150 -7.51 -1.85 10.25
N LEU A 151 -6.90 -2.40 9.19
CA LEU A 151 -7.62 -2.91 8.02
C LEU A 151 -8.62 -3.99 8.42
N THR A 152 -8.21 -4.93 9.27
CA THR A 152 -9.07 -6.03 9.76
C THR A 152 -10.24 -5.51 10.59
N LYS A 153 -10.01 -4.51 11.44
CA LYS A 153 -11.04 -3.92 12.31
C LYS A 153 -12.07 -3.13 11.50
N HIS A 154 -11.61 -2.38 10.50
CA HIS A 154 -12.44 -1.37 9.82
C HIS A 154 -13.01 -1.83 8.49
N PHE A 155 -12.50 -2.91 7.88
CA PHE A 155 -13.03 -3.43 6.63
C PHE A 155 -13.69 -4.79 6.82
N THR A 156 -14.98 -4.85 6.52
CA THR A 156 -15.74 -6.11 6.59
C THR A 156 -16.23 -6.52 5.21
N GLN A 157 -16.14 -7.82 4.92
CA GLN A 157 -16.60 -8.37 3.66
C GLN A 157 -18.13 -8.37 3.63
N HIS A 158 -18.72 -7.65 2.68
CA HIS A 158 -20.15 -7.71 2.46
C HIS A 158 -20.45 -8.92 1.58
N LYS A 159 -21.26 -9.86 2.08
CA LYS A 159 -21.89 -10.86 1.22
C LYS A 159 -22.98 -10.15 0.42
N SER A 160 -22.77 -10.05 -0.89
CA SER A 160 -23.82 -9.72 -1.86
C SER A 160 -24.86 -10.83 -1.93
#